data_AF-A0A2T4DPL0-F1
#
_entry.id   AF-A0A2T4DPL0-F1
#
_cell.length_a   1.000
_cell.length_b   1.000
_cell.length_c   1.000
_cell.angle_alpha   90.00
_cell.angle_beta   90.00
_cell.angle_gamma   90.00
#
_symmetry.space_group_name_H-M   'P 1'
#
loop_
_entity.id
_entity.type
_entity.pdbx_description
1 polymer ?
#
loop_
_entity_poly.entity_id
_entity_poly.type
_entity_poly.pdbx_seq_one_letter_code
_entity_poly.pdbx_strand_id
1 'polypeptide(L)'
;MKTESKNNMNWKVYSIFSSLLLFTILATAFTTSQLHQKMDELTVKRINIIEDDGTIRMVLSNKARQHSGTMDGEDSPHRVRHSGMIFFNDEGDECGGLIFGATDKDGKVSSGMSITFDQYKNDQVIQILNQELVDGDKINSSRGFMINDYPGGSNLMKTMKDLEYAKAIEDNEERKARMVQIQKESGVRSLMFLGKTRGNSNGLFLNDLDGNPKLMIYVDQNGDPKIQTFDENQEIKDFL
;
A
#
# COMPACT_ATOMS: atom_id res chain seq x y z
N MET A 1 -37.60 81.15 -17.39
CA MET A 1 -37.88 79.88 -18.09
C MET A 1 -36.71 78.95 -17.83
N LYS A 2 -36.93 77.84 -17.10
CA LYS A 2 -35.89 76.88 -16.69
C LYS A 2 -35.34 76.13 -17.90
N THR A 3 -34.02 76.11 -18.04
CA THR A 3 -33.28 75.16 -18.87
C THR A 3 -33.03 73.89 -18.05
N GLU A 4 -33.88 72.89 -18.19
CA GLU A 4 -33.59 71.51 -17.79
C GLU A 4 -33.19 70.71 -19.03
N SER A 5 -31.91 70.33 -19.10
CA SER A 5 -31.44 69.13 -19.79
C SER A 5 -29.92 69.17 -19.82
N LYS A 6 -29.28 68.39 -18.93
CA LYS A 6 -27.96 67.77 -19.12
C LYS A 6 -27.55 67.10 -17.81
N ASN A 7 -27.73 65.78 -17.76
CA ASN A 7 -26.92 64.80 -17.01
C ASN A 7 -27.62 63.46 -16.73
N ASN A 8 -28.66 63.10 -17.49
CA ASN A 8 -29.26 61.76 -17.41
C ASN A 8 -28.45 60.66 -18.13
N MET A 9 -27.32 61.00 -18.76
CA MET A 9 -26.49 60.05 -19.52
C MET A 9 -25.54 59.24 -18.61
N ASN A 10 -24.96 59.86 -17.58
CA ASN A 10 -23.88 59.25 -16.80
C ASN A 10 -24.35 58.07 -15.92
N TRP A 11 -25.52 58.16 -15.29
CA TRP A 11 -26.02 57.08 -14.44
C TRP A 11 -26.54 55.89 -15.26
N LYS A 12 -27.15 56.13 -16.43
CA LYS A 12 -27.60 55.06 -17.33
C LYS A 12 -26.43 54.27 -17.88
N VAL A 13 -25.36 54.96 -18.30
CA VAL A 13 -24.12 54.33 -18.76
C VAL A 13 -23.48 53.54 -17.62
N TYR A 14 -23.43 54.10 -16.41
CA TYR A 14 -22.90 53.40 -15.23
C TYR A 14 -23.70 52.14 -14.88
N SER A 15 -25.04 52.21 -14.87
CA SER A 15 -25.92 51.07 -14.61
C SER A 15 -25.78 49.98 -15.67
N ILE A 16 -25.69 50.34 -16.96
CA ILE A 16 -25.46 49.36 -18.03
C ILE A 16 -24.10 48.67 -17.82
N PHE A 17 -23.05 49.44 -17.52
CA PHE A 17 -21.71 48.90 -17.32
C PHE A 17 -21.61 48.01 -16.09
N SER A 18 -22.22 48.40 -14.96
CA SER A 18 -22.23 47.61 -13.73
C SER A 18 -23.09 46.35 -13.86
N SER A 19 -24.22 46.42 -14.56
CA SER A 19 -25.03 45.23 -14.87
C SER A 19 -24.31 44.28 -15.81
N LEU A 20 -23.60 44.78 -16.82
CA LEU A 20 -22.81 43.95 -17.73
C LEU A 20 -21.66 43.27 -16.98
N LEU A 21 -20.95 44.00 -16.12
CA LEU A 21 -19.89 43.47 -15.28
C LEU A 21 -20.41 42.39 -14.33
N LEU A 22 -21.53 42.66 -13.63
CA LEU A 22 -22.15 41.70 -12.72
C LEU A 22 -22.61 40.44 -13.48
N PHE A 23 -23.20 40.61 -14.66
CA PHE A 23 -23.61 39.49 -15.51
C PHE A 23 -22.40 38.65 -15.95
N THR A 24 -21.28 39.27 -16.33
CA THR A 24 -20.05 38.53 -16.69
C THR A 24 -19.45 37.78 -15.51
N ILE A 25 -19.45 38.36 -14.30
CA ILE A 25 -19.00 37.68 -13.08
C ILE A 25 -19.91 36.48 -12.78
N LEU A 26 -21.23 36.67 -12.83
CA LEU A 26 -22.18 35.59 -12.60
C LEU A 26 -22.09 34.50 -13.66
N ALA A 27 -21.91 34.85 -14.94
CA ALA A 27 -21.79 33.88 -16.03
C ALA A 27 -20.50 33.02 -15.94
N THR A 28 -19.41 33.58 -15.42
CA THR A 28 -18.13 32.86 -15.26
C THR A 28 -18.00 32.15 -13.90
N ALA A 29 -18.73 32.58 -12.87
CA ALA A 29 -18.70 31.97 -11.55
C ALA A 29 -19.20 30.51 -11.51
N PHE A 30 -20.03 30.11 -12.48
CA PHE A 30 -20.60 28.76 -12.57
C PHE A 30 -19.93 27.87 -13.62
N THR A 31 -18.90 28.36 -14.33
CA THR A 31 -18.16 27.52 -15.27
C THR A 31 -17.06 26.78 -14.52
N THR A 32 -17.40 25.62 -13.95
CA THR A 32 -16.41 24.61 -13.57
C THR A 32 -15.86 24.02 -14.86
N SER A 33 -14.90 24.69 -15.50
CA SER A 33 -14.24 24.06 -16.64
C SER A 33 -13.47 22.86 -16.10
N GLN A 34 -13.83 21.65 -16.51
CA GLN A 34 -13.02 20.47 -16.28
C GLN A 34 -11.67 20.72 -16.96
N LEU A 35 -10.67 21.05 -16.14
CA LEU A 35 -9.37 21.53 -16.58
C LEU A 35 -8.60 20.35 -17.18
N HIS A 36 -8.70 20.18 -18.49
CA HIS A 36 -7.91 19.19 -19.21
C HIS A 36 -6.56 19.81 -19.55
N GLN A 37 -5.52 19.47 -18.79
CA GLN A 37 -4.15 19.89 -19.07
C GLN A 37 -3.42 18.81 -19.87
N LYS A 38 -2.81 19.19 -20.99
CA LYS A 38 -1.80 18.38 -21.66
C LYS A 38 -0.43 18.87 -21.21
N MET A 39 0.41 17.95 -20.78
CA MET A 39 1.77 18.24 -20.33
C MET A 39 2.68 17.09 -20.76
N ASP A 40 3.92 17.42 -21.11
CA ASP A 40 4.92 16.43 -21.48
C ASP A 40 5.58 15.82 -20.22
N GLU A 41 5.74 16.61 -19.16
CA GLU A 41 6.32 16.20 -17.88
C GLU A 41 5.55 16.79 -16.70
N LEU A 42 5.49 16.02 -15.59
CA LEU A 42 4.89 16.44 -14.32
C LEU A 42 5.87 16.20 -13.15
N THR A 43 6.47 17.27 -12.62
CA THR A 43 7.33 17.21 -11.42
C THR A 43 6.54 17.62 -10.17
N VAL A 44 6.10 16.64 -9.38
CA VAL A 44 5.31 16.88 -8.16
C VAL A 44 5.76 15.96 -7.03
N LYS A 45 5.38 16.30 -5.79
CA LYS A 45 5.67 15.46 -4.61
C LYS A 45 4.63 14.35 -4.41
N ARG A 46 3.41 14.54 -4.90
CA ARG A 46 2.26 13.66 -4.69
C ARG A 46 1.19 13.90 -5.76
N ILE A 47 0.59 12.82 -6.23
CA ILE A 47 -0.60 12.76 -7.07
C ILE A 47 -1.66 11.96 -6.31
N ASN A 48 -2.88 12.49 -6.21
CA ASN A 48 -4.05 11.77 -5.71
C ASN A 48 -5.00 11.54 -6.86
N ILE A 49 -5.50 10.32 -6.99
CA ILE A 49 -6.70 10.02 -7.78
C ILE A 49 -7.85 9.90 -6.78
N ILE A 50 -8.91 10.67 -6.99
CA ILE A 50 -10.08 10.76 -6.12
C ILE A 50 -11.36 10.61 -6.93
N GLU A 51 -12.41 10.16 -6.27
CA GLU A 51 -13.79 10.24 -6.76
C GLU A 51 -14.38 11.64 -6.58
N ASP A 52 -15.57 11.86 -7.14
CA ASP A 52 -16.32 13.13 -7.03
C ASP A 52 -16.64 13.51 -5.57
N ASP A 53 -16.81 12.52 -4.69
CA ASP A 53 -17.07 12.72 -3.26
C ASP A 53 -15.79 12.95 -2.43
N GLY A 54 -14.62 12.89 -3.06
CA GLY A 54 -13.32 13.03 -2.43
C GLY A 54 -12.67 11.73 -1.94
N THR A 55 -13.34 10.58 -2.09
CA THR A 55 -12.78 9.27 -1.73
C THR A 55 -11.52 9.00 -2.55
N ILE A 56 -10.43 8.60 -1.89
CA ILE A 56 -9.15 8.31 -2.56
C ILE A 56 -9.23 6.94 -3.24
N ARG A 57 -8.70 6.83 -4.47
CA ARG A 57 -8.50 5.58 -5.22
C ARG A 57 -7.04 5.21 -5.39
N MET A 58 -6.18 6.22 -5.46
CA MET A 58 -4.74 5.99 -5.62
C MET A 58 -3.93 7.18 -5.09
N VAL A 59 -2.80 6.88 -4.44
CA VAL A 59 -1.81 7.89 -4.05
C VAL A 59 -0.45 7.49 -4.59
N LEU A 60 0.10 8.28 -5.53
CA LEU A 60 1.50 8.20 -5.93
C LEU A 60 2.28 9.32 -5.27
N SER A 61 3.29 9.01 -4.45
CA SER A 61 4.01 10.06 -3.71
C SER A 61 5.44 9.68 -3.32
N ASN A 62 6.18 10.71 -2.89
CA ASN A 62 7.46 10.51 -2.22
C ASN A 62 7.28 10.09 -0.75
N LYS A 63 8.35 9.57 -0.14
CA LYS A 63 8.42 9.13 1.27
C LYS A 63 7.81 10.12 2.27
N ALA A 64 8.01 11.43 2.09
CA ALA A 64 7.57 12.45 3.05
C ALA A 64 6.06 12.77 2.97
N ARG A 65 5.38 12.38 1.89
CA ARG A 65 3.95 12.68 1.67
C ARG A 65 3.09 11.43 1.48
N GLN A 66 3.65 10.27 1.80
CA GLN A 66 2.99 8.98 1.60
C GLN A 66 1.76 8.83 2.49
N HIS A 67 0.74 8.16 1.95
CA HIS A 67 -0.48 7.84 2.69
C HIS A 67 -0.19 6.78 3.76
N SER A 68 -0.75 6.96 4.97
CA SER A 68 -0.60 5.97 6.05
C SER A 68 -1.38 4.69 5.80
N GLY A 69 -2.42 4.77 4.97
CA GLY A 69 -3.42 3.72 4.74
C GLY A 69 -4.73 4.09 5.42
N THR A 70 -5.83 3.51 4.96
CA THR A 70 -7.17 3.64 5.55
C THR A 70 -7.81 2.25 5.53
N MET A 71 -8.56 1.90 6.57
CA MET A 71 -9.27 0.62 6.67
C MET A 71 -10.51 0.80 7.55
N ASP A 72 -11.66 0.32 7.09
CA ASP A 72 -12.95 0.45 7.80
C ASP A 72 -13.30 1.91 8.15
N GLY A 73 -12.91 2.85 7.28
CA GLY A 73 -13.11 4.29 7.49
C GLY A 73 -12.20 4.92 8.54
N GLU A 74 -11.28 4.17 9.15
CA GLU A 74 -10.26 4.66 10.08
C GLU A 74 -8.92 4.82 9.37
N ASP A 75 -8.27 5.98 9.52
CA ASP A 75 -6.91 6.17 9.04
C ASP A 75 -5.92 5.34 9.87
N SER A 76 -5.02 4.66 9.18
CA SER A 76 -3.93 3.95 9.84
C SER A 76 -3.03 4.93 10.59
N PRO A 77 -2.45 4.53 11.74
CA PRO A 77 -1.49 5.34 12.47
C PRO A 77 -0.35 5.82 11.57
N HIS A 78 0.15 7.03 11.83
CA HIS A 78 1.25 7.56 11.05
C HIS A 78 2.47 6.64 11.10
N ARG A 79 2.94 6.22 9.93
CA ARG A 79 4.09 5.34 9.75
C ARG A 79 5.03 5.88 8.68
N VAL A 80 6.34 5.69 8.88
CA VAL A 80 7.33 5.99 7.86
C VAL A 80 7.25 4.92 6.78
N ARG A 81 6.71 5.28 5.61
CA ARG A 81 6.59 4.41 4.45
C ARG A 81 7.45 4.93 3.30
N HIS A 82 8.04 4.03 2.52
CA HIS A 82 8.80 4.39 1.34
C HIS A 82 7.94 5.06 0.25
N SER A 83 8.60 5.72 -0.70
CA SER A 83 7.94 6.28 -1.89
C SER A 83 7.24 5.17 -2.67
N GLY A 84 6.18 5.53 -3.40
CA GLY A 84 5.40 4.52 -4.10
C GLY A 84 3.96 4.95 -4.41
N MET A 85 3.21 3.96 -4.86
CA MET A 85 1.80 4.03 -5.23
C MET A 85 0.98 3.16 -4.28
N ILE A 86 -0.04 3.72 -3.63
CA ILE A 86 -0.97 2.97 -2.77
C ILE A 86 -2.34 2.95 -3.44
N PHE A 87 -2.99 1.78 -3.45
CA PHE A 87 -4.30 1.55 -4.04
C PHE A 87 -5.38 1.50 -2.96
N PHE A 88 -6.57 2.00 -3.29
CA PHE A 88 -7.73 1.97 -2.42
C PHE A 88 -8.93 1.41 -3.18
N ASN A 89 -9.72 0.57 -2.50
CA ASN A 89 -10.95 -0.01 -3.07
C ASN A 89 -12.11 1.01 -3.03
N ASP A 90 -13.30 0.58 -3.46
CA ASP A 90 -14.49 1.44 -3.54
C ASP A 90 -14.93 2.01 -2.18
N GLU A 91 -14.65 1.28 -1.10
CA GLU A 91 -14.94 1.67 0.30
C GLU A 91 -13.90 2.66 0.85
N GLY A 92 -12.83 2.94 0.10
CA GLY A 92 -11.72 3.79 0.54
C GLY A 92 -10.68 3.07 1.39
N ASP A 93 -10.70 1.73 1.43
CA ASP A 93 -9.70 0.96 2.16
C ASP A 93 -8.47 0.66 1.31
N GLU A 94 -7.29 0.72 1.92
CA GLU A 94 -6.03 0.28 1.31
C GLU A 94 -6.15 -1.19 0.87
N CYS A 95 -5.85 -1.46 -0.40
CA CYS A 95 -5.97 -2.80 -1.01
C CYS A 95 -4.67 -3.26 -1.71
N GLY A 96 -3.55 -2.64 -1.34
CA GLY A 96 -2.22 -2.96 -1.83
C GLY A 96 -1.45 -1.73 -2.31
N GLY A 97 -0.31 -1.98 -2.94
CA GLY A 97 0.52 -0.91 -3.46
C GLY A 97 1.82 -1.37 -4.09
N LEU A 98 2.52 -0.42 -4.69
CA LEU A 98 3.91 -0.51 -5.11
C LEU A 98 4.73 0.42 -4.22
N ILE A 99 5.69 -0.11 -3.47
CA ILE A 99 6.65 0.69 -2.70
C ILE A 99 8.08 0.37 -3.13
N PHE A 100 8.94 1.38 -3.10
CA PHE A 100 10.36 1.23 -3.41
C PHE A 100 11.21 2.22 -2.64
N GLY A 101 12.41 1.79 -2.29
CA GLY A 101 13.40 2.70 -1.73
C GLY A 101 14.68 2.00 -1.32
N ALA A 102 15.64 2.83 -0.95
CA ALA A 102 16.87 2.39 -0.34
C ALA A 102 17.21 3.27 0.87
N THR A 103 17.93 2.69 1.81
CA THR A 103 18.57 3.41 2.91
C THR A 103 20.02 2.98 2.97
N ASP A 104 20.91 3.97 3.07
CA ASP A 104 22.32 3.75 3.36
C ASP A 104 22.59 4.22 4.79
N LYS A 105 23.20 3.36 5.60
CA LYS A 105 23.71 3.71 6.91
C LYS A 105 25.13 3.18 7.03
N ASP A 106 26.09 4.10 7.02
CA ASP A 106 27.53 3.80 7.20
C ASP A 106 28.06 2.78 6.18
N GLY A 107 27.63 2.87 4.91
CA GLY A 107 28.03 1.95 3.84
C GLY A 107 27.26 0.63 3.83
N LYS A 108 26.29 0.47 4.74
CA LYS A 108 25.34 -0.66 4.73
C LYS A 108 24.06 -0.23 4.06
N VAL A 109 23.81 -0.81 2.88
CA VAL A 109 22.64 -0.47 2.07
C VAL A 109 21.54 -1.50 2.30
N SER A 110 20.33 -1.01 2.55
CA SER A 110 19.10 -1.79 2.45
C SER A 110 18.30 -1.23 1.28
N SER A 111 18.11 -2.02 0.24
CA SER A 111 17.32 -1.67 -0.94
C SER A 111 16.12 -2.61 -1.05
N GLY A 112 14.98 -2.08 -1.44
CA GLY A 112 13.77 -2.87 -1.55
C GLY A 112 12.75 -2.31 -2.52
N MET A 113 12.04 -3.23 -3.16
CA MET A 113 10.81 -2.96 -3.89
C MET A 113 9.79 -4.04 -3.55
N SER A 114 8.54 -3.64 -3.37
CA SER A 114 7.42 -4.55 -3.16
C SER A 114 6.21 -4.09 -3.97
N ILE A 115 5.58 -5.01 -4.69
CA ILE A 115 4.23 -4.86 -5.21
C ILE A 115 3.35 -5.81 -4.43
N THR A 116 2.25 -5.30 -3.88
CA THR A 116 1.35 -6.09 -3.07
C THR A 116 -0.11 -5.92 -3.48
N PHE A 117 -0.85 -6.99 -3.25
CA PHE A 117 -2.31 -7.03 -3.36
C PHE A 117 -2.84 -7.62 -2.06
N ASP A 118 -3.68 -6.85 -1.41
CA ASP A 118 -4.18 -7.18 -0.08
C ASP A 118 -5.49 -7.94 -0.20
N GLN A 119 -5.77 -8.83 0.75
CA GLN A 119 -7.09 -9.45 0.83
C GLN A 119 -8.10 -8.43 1.32
N TYR A 120 -9.36 -8.56 0.91
CA TYR A 120 -10.43 -7.71 1.42
C TYR A 120 -10.46 -7.72 2.96
N LYS A 121 -10.33 -6.53 3.57
CA LYS A 121 -10.24 -6.30 5.02
C LYS A 121 -9.07 -7.00 5.73
N ASN A 122 -8.08 -7.46 5.00
CA ASN A 122 -6.84 -8.03 5.51
C ASN A 122 -5.64 -7.45 4.75
N ASP A 123 -4.46 -7.99 5.02
CA ASP A 123 -3.21 -7.53 4.43
C ASP A 123 -2.78 -8.50 3.29
N GLN A 124 -1.54 -8.40 2.87
CA GLN A 124 -1.02 -8.89 1.59
C GLN A 124 -1.18 -10.41 1.35
N VAL A 125 -1.99 -10.79 0.35
CA VAL A 125 -2.12 -12.18 -0.13
C VAL A 125 -1.35 -12.49 -1.40
N ILE A 126 -1.01 -11.47 -2.19
CA ILE A 126 -0.09 -11.63 -3.32
C ILE A 126 1.01 -10.59 -3.19
N GLN A 127 2.27 -11.02 -3.34
CA GLN A 127 3.41 -10.11 -3.30
C GLN A 127 4.45 -10.45 -4.37
N ILE A 128 5.05 -9.42 -4.96
CA ILE A 128 6.30 -9.50 -5.71
C ILE A 128 7.33 -8.67 -4.97
N LEU A 129 8.39 -9.29 -4.48
CA LEU A 129 9.45 -8.61 -3.72
C LEU A 129 10.81 -8.70 -4.40
N ASN A 130 11.61 -7.65 -4.19
CA ASN A 130 13.06 -7.71 -4.22
C ASN A 130 13.57 -6.97 -2.98
N GLN A 131 14.39 -7.63 -2.18
CA GLN A 131 15.05 -7.04 -1.02
C GLN A 131 16.52 -7.41 -1.02
N GLU A 132 17.37 -6.42 -0.79
CA GLU A 132 18.82 -6.55 -0.79
C GLU A 132 19.41 -5.84 0.42
N LEU A 133 20.30 -6.53 1.12
CA LEU A 133 21.14 -6.00 2.18
C LEU A 133 22.59 -6.12 1.71
N VAL A 134 23.26 -4.99 1.56
CA VAL A 134 24.65 -4.90 1.09
C VAL A 134 25.53 -4.41 2.23
N ASP A 135 26.62 -5.11 2.48
CA ASP A 135 27.66 -4.77 3.47
C ASP A 135 29.04 -5.06 2.85
N GLY A 136 29.67 -4.02 2.29
CA GLY A 136 30.86 -4.18 1.44
C GLY A 136 30.55 -5.03 0.20
N ASP A 137 31.35 -6.07 -0.03
CA ASP A 137 31.16 -7.01 -1.15
C ASP A 137 30.09 -8.10 -0.88
N LYS A 138 29.50 -8.13 0.32
CA LYS A 138 28.50 -9.12 0.70
C LYS A 138 27.09 -8.61 0.37
N ILE A 139 26.35 -9.41 -0.39
CA ILE A 139 24.94 -9.16 -0.71
C ILE A 139 24.11 -10.31 -0.14
N ASN A 140 23.21 -9.99 0.78
CA ASN A 140 22.15 -10.89 1.22
C ASN A 140 20.83 -10.42 0.60
N SER A 141 20.21 -11.27 -0.21
CA SER A 141 19.03 -10.89 -0.99
C SER A 141 17.94 -11.93 -0.91
N SER A 142 16.68 -11.48 -0.95
CA SER A 142 15.51 -12.30 -1.21
C SER A 142 14.67 -11.65 -2.28
N ARG A 143 14.21 -12.43 -3.26
CA ARG A 143 13.37 -11.92 -4.35
C ARG A 143 12.48 -13.02 -4.88
N GLY A 144 11.25 -12.68 -5.24
CA GLY A 144 10.32 -13.68 -5.75
C GLY A 144 8.88 -13.24 -5.72
N PHE A 145 8.03 -14.23 -5.87
CA PHE A 145 6.59 -14.14 -5.83
C PHE A 145 6.05 -14.93 -4.64
N MET A 146 5.18 -14.33 -3.84
CA MET A 146 4.56 -14.95 -2.67
C MET A 146 3.05 -14.96 -2.83
N ILE A 147 2.45 -16.09 -2.43
CA ILE A 147 1.01 -16.20 -2.18
C ILE A 147 0.84 -16.52 -0.70
N ASN A 148 0.06 -15.69 -0.02
CA ASN A 148 -0.38 -15.92 1.35
C ASN A 148 -1.90 -16.06 1.40
N ASP A 149 -2.39 -16.45 2.56
CA ASP A 149 -3.81 -16.40 2.91
C ASP A 149 -3.98 -16.06 4.39
N TYR A 150 -5.21 -15.75 4.77
CA TYR A 150 -5.62 -15.49 6.14
C TYR A 150 -6.78 -16.42 6.52
N PRO A 151 -6.92 -16.77 7.82
CA PRO A 151 -8.08 -17.53 8.27
C PRO A 151 -9.40 -16.85 7.91
N GLY A 152 -10.39 -17.63 7.48
CA GLY A 152 -11.70 -17.10 7.11
C GLY A 152 -12.34 -16.27 8.24
N GLY A 153 -12.79 -15.06 7.89
CA GLY A 153 -13.42 -14.13 8.84
C GLY A 153 -12.46 -13.30 9.69
N SER A 154 -11.13 -13.40 9.47
CA SER A 154 -10.20 -12.44 10.05
C SER A 154 -10.42 -11.05 9.45
N ASN A 155 -10.08 -10.02 10.22
CA ASN A 155 -10.10 -8.63 9.79
C ASN A 155 -8.91 -7.91 10.43
N LEU A 156 -8.20 -7.12 9.63
CA LEU A 156 -6.96 -6.47 10.02
C LEU A 156 -7.12 -5.57 11.24
N MET A 157 -8.17 -4.73 11.27
CA MET A 157 -8.41 -3.79 12.36
C MET A 157 -8.74 -4.49 13.66
N LYS A 158 -9.55 -5.55 13.61
CA LYS A 158 -9.80 -6.41 14.76
C LYS A 158 -8.51 -7.07 15.25
N THR A 159 -7.73 -7.64 14.36
CA THR A 159 -6.45 -8.28 14.69
C THR A 159 -5.46 -7.30 15.30
N MET A 160 -5.36 -6.07 14.79
CA MET A 160 -4.51 -5.03 15.37
C MET A 160 -4.93 -4.69 16.81
N LYS A 161 -6.23 -4.53 17.07
CA LYS A 161 -6.77 -4.30 18.42
C LYS A 161 -6.48 -5.49 19.34
N ASP A 162 -6.73 -6.71 18.87
CA ASP A 162 -6.42 -7.95 19.61
C ASP A 162 -4.92 -8.04 19.98
N LEU A 163 -4.02 -7.68 19.06
CA LEU A 163 -2.58 -7.64 19.30
C LEU A 163 -2.16 -6.55 20.29
N GLU A 164 -2.81 -5.38 20.26
CA GLU A 164 -2.57 -4.31 21.21
C GLU A 164 -2.94 -4.75 22.64
N TYR A 165 -4.12 -5.33 22.81
CA TYR A 165 -4.54 -5.90 24.10
C TYR A 165 -3.60 -6.99 24.59
N ALA A 166 -3.19 -7.90 23.70
CA ALA A 166 -2.24 -8.96 24.05
C ALA A 166 -0.90 -8.39 24.53
N LYS A 167 -0.38 -7.35 23.86
CA LYS A 167 0.88 -6.71 24.26
C LYS A 167 0.82 -6.02 25.62
N ALA A 168 -0.35 -5.58 26.05
CA ALA A 168 -0.56 -4.94 27.35
C ALA A 168 -0.65 -5.93 28.52
N ILE A 169 -0.74 -7.24 28.27
CA ILE A 169 -0.73 -8.28 29.31
C ILE A 169 0.65 -8.32 29.98
N GLU A 170 0.66 -8.14 31.31
CA GLU A 170 1.89 -8.15 32.12
C GLU A 170 2.49 -9.55 32.23
N ASP A 171 1.65 -10.56 32.46
CA ASP A 171 2.10 -11.96 32.56
C ASP A 171 2.63 -12.47 31.21
N ASN A 172 3.86 -12.99 31.23
CA ASN A 172 4.55 -13.39 30.01
C ASN A 172 3.94 -14.63 29.35
N GLU A 173 3.47 -15.59 30.15
CA GLU A 173 2.93 -16.85 29.63
C GLU A 173 1.52 -16.65 29.08
N GLU A 174 0.69 -15.88 29.78
CA GLU A 174 -0.63 -15.45 29.30
C GLU A 174 -0.50 -14.62 28.02
N ARG A 175 0.42 -13.64 27.99
CA ARG A 175 0.70 -12.86 26.78
C ARG A 175 1.08 -13.75 25.61
N LYS A 176 2.00 -14.71 25.83
CA LYS A 176 2.44 -15.64 24.80
C LYS A 176 1.30 -16.54 24.32
N ALA A 177 0.49 -17.07 25.23
CA ALA A 177 -0.67 -17.89 24.90
C ALA A 177 -1.69 -17.10 24.06
N ARG A 178 -1.97 -15.85 24.44
CA ARG A 178 -2.86 -14.96 23.67
C ARG A 178 -2.31 -14.64 22.29
N MET A 179 -1.02 -14.36 22.17
CA MET A 179 -0.36 -14.12 20.87
C MET A 179 -0.44 -15.33 19.94
N VAL A 180 -0.23 -16.54 20.46
CA VAL A 180 -0.39 -17.79 19.69
C VAL A 180 -1.83 -17.98 19.24
N GLN A 181 -2.80 -17.69 20.10
CA GLN A 181 -4.21 -17.75 19.74
C GLN A 181 -4.55 -16.78 18.60
N ILE A 182 -4.10 -15.52 18.69
CA ILE A 182 -4.34 -14.51 17.65
C ILE A 182 -3.70 -14.95 16.32
N GLN A 183 -2.49 -15.51 16.35
CA GLN A 183 -1.82 -16.04 15.16
C GLN A 183 -2.64 -17.18 14.53
N LYS A 184 -3.26 -18.05 15.33
CA LYS A 184 -4.11 -19.13 14.82
C LYS A 184 -5.41 -18.60 14.20
N GLU A 185 -6.02 -17.60 14.84
CA GLU A 185 -7.32 -17.04 14.46
C GLU A 185 -7.22 -16.05 13.29
N SER A 186 -6.09 -15.39 13.09
CA SER A 186 -5.96 -14.30 12.12
C SER A 186 -4.57 -14.10 11.51
N GLY A 187 -3.60 -14.95 11.84
CA GLY A 187 -2.25 -14.82 11.34
C GLY A 187 -2.13 -15.19 9.87
N VAL A 188 -1.24 -14.49 9.16
CA VAL A 188 -0.91 -14.78 7.77
C VAL A 188 -0.34 -16.20 7.62
N ARG A 189 -0.73 -16.88 6.54
CA ARG A 189 -0.30 -18.23 6.18
C ARG A 189 0.36 -18.17 4.82
N SER A 190 1.66 -18.44 4.73
CA SER A 190 2.35 -18.53 3.45
C SER A 190 1.93 -19.82 2.76
N LEU A 191 1.37 -19.74 1.56
CA LEU A 191 0.94 -20.90 0.77
C LEU A 191 1.99 -21.26 -0.30
N MET A 192 2.60 -20.25 -0.90
CA MET A 192 3.61 -20.44 -1.94
C MET A 192 4.67 -19.36 -1.90
N PHE A 193 5.91 -19.78 -2.10
CA PHE A 193 7.00 -18.91 -2.50
C PHE A 193 7.66 -19.44 -3.77
N LEU A 194 7.87 -18.57 -4.76
CA LEU A 194 8.66 -18.84 -5.95
C LEU A 194 9.76 -17.79 -6.06
N GLY A 195 11.01 -18.20 -5.87
CA GLY A 195 12.15 -17.29 -6.03
C GLY A 195 13.37 -17.66 -5.20
N LYS A 196 14.18 -16.64 -4.92
CA LYS A 196 15.43 -16.72 -4.16
C LYS A 196 15.19 -16.41 -2.68
N THR A 197 15.54 -17.34 -1.80
CA THR A 197 15.54 -17.14 -0.35
C THR A 197 16.83 -16.44 0.10
N ARG A 198 16.82 -15.89 1.32
CA ARG A 198 18.04 -15.35 1.96
C ARG A 198 19.12 -16.40 2.20
N GLY A 199 18.74 -17.67 2.31
CA GLY A 199 19.66 -18.82 2.39
C GLY A 199 20.28 -19.22 1.05
N ASN A 200 20.13 -18.38 0.03
CA ASN A 200 20.59 -18.58 -1.34
C ASN A 200 19.96 -19.71 -2.15
N SER A 201 19.02 -20.47 -1.58
CA SER A 201 18.20 -21.41 -2.35
C SER A 201 17.30 -20.69 -3.36
N ASN A 202 17.15 -21.24 -4.55
CA ASN A 202 16.24 -20.74 -5.58
C ASN A 202 15.24 -21.84 -5.93
N GLY A 203 13.94 -21.57 -5.83
CA GLY A 203 12.97 -22.62 -6.10
C GLY A 203 11.52 -22.26 -5.83
N LEU A 204 10.70 -23.30 -5.90
CA LEU A 204 9.29 -23.34 -5.57
C LEU A 204 9.12 -24.02 -4.21
N PHE A 205 8.42 -23.37 -3.30
CA PHE A 205 8.12 -23.84 -1.96
C PHE A 205 6.60 -23.76 -1.77
N LEU A 206 5.97 -24.89 -1.51
CA LEU A 206 4.53 -25.03 -1.34
C LEU A 206 4.21 -25.52 0.06
N ASN A 207 3.24 -24.86 0.66
CA ASN A 207 2.72 -25.17 1.98
C ASN A 207 1.23 -25.56 1.89
N ASP A 208 0.71 -26.20 2.93
CA ASP A 208 -0.72 -26.42 3.09
C ASP A 208 -1.46 -25.15 3.55
N LEU A 209 -2.78 -25.26 3.72
CA LEU A 209 -3.64 -24.15 4.14
C LEU A 209 -3.35 -23.63 5.55
N ASP A 210 -2.57 -24.36 6.36
CA ASP A 210 -2.12 -23.91 7.68
C ASP A 210 -0.70 -23.35 7.64
N GLY A 211 -0.07 -23.31 6.45
CA GLY A 211 1.28 -22.81 6.24
C GLY A 211 2.38 -23.83 6.51
N ASN A 212 2.05 -25.11 6.68
CA ASN A 212 3.06 -26.15 6.86
C ASN A 212 3.67 -26.55 5.51
N PRO A 213 5.00 -26.67 5.40
CA PRO A 213 5.65 -27.14 4.18
C PRO A 213 5.11 -28.48 3.70
N LYS A 214 4.96 -28.64 2.37
CA LYS A 214 4.51 -29.89 1.74
C LYS A 214 5.37 -30.31 0.56
N LEU A 215 5.84 -29.37 -0.25
CA LEU A 215 6.71 -29.63 -1.39
C LEU A 215 7.72 -28.51 -1.57
N MET A 216 8.98 -28.88 -1.79
CA MET A 216 10.04 -27.96 -2.19
C MET A 216 10.75 -28.51 -3.43
N ILE A 217 10.87 -27.66 -4.44
CA ILE A 217 11.65 -27.92 -5.65
C ILE A 217 12.62 -26.76 -5.79
N TYR A 218 13.90 -26.99 -5.50
CA TYR A 218 14.88 -25.90 -5.42
C TYR A 218 16.29 -26.36 -5.76
N VAL A 219 17.15 -25.38 -6.03
CA VAL A 219 18.60 -25.54 -6.04
C VAL A 219 19.12 -24.99 -4.72
N ASP A 220 19.90 -25.78 -4.00
CA ASP A 220 20.45 -25.38 -2.71
C ASP A 220 21.66 -24.43 -2.86
N GLN A 221 22.27 -24.05 -1.75
CA GLN A 221 23.41 -23.14 -1.73
C GLN A 221 24.69 -23.71 -2.37
N ASN A 222 24.79 -25.03 -2.54
CA ASN A 222 25.92 -25.70 -3.19
C ASN A 222 25.68 -25.89 -4.70
N GLY A 223 24.48 -25.59 -5.20
CA GLY A 223 24.10 -25.81 -6.59
C GLY A 223 23.45 -27.17 -6.83
N ASP A 224 23.17 -27.94 -5.78
CA ASP A 224 22.57 -29.27 -5.93
C ASP A 224 21.05 -29.15 -6.08
N PRO A 225 20.44 -29.85 -7.06
CA PRO A 225 19.00 -29.86 -7.21
C PRO A 225 18.35 -30.70 -6.11
N LYS A 226 17.20 -30.24 -5.61
CA LYS A 226 16.42 -30.87 -4.54
C LYS A 226 14.94 -30.95 -4.90
N ILE A 227 14.35 -32.11 -4.64
CA ILE A 227 12.89 -32.33 -4.64
C ILE A 227 12.56 -32.99 -3.32
N GLN A 228 11.91 -32.25 -2.42
CA GLN A 228 11.64 -32.69 -1.06
C GLN A 228 10.15 -32.57 -0.74
N THR A 229 9.58 -33.62 -0.14
CA THR A 229 8.21 -33.58 0.40
C THR A 229 8.23 -33.72 1.91
N PHE A 230 7.18 -33.22 2.56
CA PHE A 230 6.95 -33.34 4.00
C PHE A 230 5.68 -34.15 4.24
N ASP A 231 5.74 -35.11 5.16
CA ASP A 231 4.57 -35.88 5.58
C ASP A 231 3.78 -35.17 6.69
N GLU A 232 2.85 -35.88 7.32
CA GLU A 232 2.04 -35.36 8.43
C GLU A 232 2.85 -35.11 9.72
N ASN A 233 3.99 -35.80 9.88
CA ASN A 233 4.90 -35.67 11.02
C ASN A 233 6.05 -34.69 10.75
N GLN A 234 6.03 -33.99 9.61
CA GLN A 234 7.11 -33.13 9.11
C GLN A 234 8.42 -33.87 8.80
N GLU A 235 8.35 -35.19 8.57
CA GLU A 235 9.49 -35.95 8.07
C GLU A 235 9.76 -35.62 6.60
N ILE A 236 11.03 -35.38 6.29
CA ILE A 236 11.48 -34.99 4.95
C ILE A 236 11.83 -36.24 4.15
N LYS A 237 11.25 -36.33 2.94
CA LYS A 237 11.67 -37.31 1.93
C LYS A 237 12.31 -36.58 0.74
N ASP A 238 13.59 -36.87 0.49
CA ASP A 238 14.33 -36.40 -0.69
C ASP A 238 14.19 -37.41 -1.83
N PHE A 239 14.01 -36.92 -3.05
CA PHE A 239 13.80 -37.72 -4.26
C PHE A 239 14.96 -37.65 -5.26
N LEU A 240 16.02 -36.91 -4.95
CA LEU A 240 17.23 -36.76 -5.76
C LEU A 240 18.50 -37.25 -5.04
#